data_AF-A0A3E2D999-F1
#
_entry.id   AF-A0A3E2D999-F1
#
_cell.length_a   1.000
_cell.length_b   1.000
_cell.length_c   1.000
_cell.angle_alpha   90.00
_cell.angle_beta   90.00
_cell.angle_gamma   90.00
#
_symmetry.space_group_name_H-M   'P 1'
#
loop_
_entity.id
_entity.type
_entity.pdbx_description
1 polymer ?
#
loop_
_entity_poly.entity_id
_entity_poly.type
_entity_poly.pdbx_seq_one_letter_code
_entity_poly.pdbx_strand_id
1 'polypeptide(L)'
;MRVLNGTKFRGFARAVGEGLRNRGFNLIEVGNSETRVKRTTIYFGKQSINEAYTLVANFKDAILRMDDRQDKLIDVVLGTTFSNLRPKTDVPAAGATINEIRGCAAYNTIKNLPKAANHKPIQ
;
A
#
# COMPACT_ATOMS: atom_id res chain seq x y z
N MET A 1 -3.73 -3.28 7.27
CA MET A 1 -3.51 -2.16 6.33
C MET A 1 -4.62 -1.12 6.48
N ARG A 2 -4.33 0.15 6.16
CA ARG A 2 -5.33 1.20 5.98
C ARG A 2 -5.42 1.61 4.52
N VAL A 3 -6.59 2.04 4.09
CA VAL A 3 -6.77 2.67 2.77
C VAL A 3 -7.18 4.13 2.98
N LEU A 4 -6.33 5.04 2.52
CA LEU A 4 -6.46 6.47 2.72
C LEU A 4 -6.77 7.14 1.39
N ASN A 5 -7.79 7.98 1.38
CA ASN A 5 -8.20 8.73 0.20
C ASN A 5 -7.30 9.97 0.01
N GLY A 6 -6.42 9.94 -0.98
CA GLY A 6 -5.65 11.11 -1.43
C GLY A 6 -6.33 11.88 -2.57
N THR A 7 -7.59 11.56 -2.89
CA THR A 7 -8.34 12.12 -4.03
C THR A 7 -9.51 13.00 -3.58
N LYS A 8 -10.19 13.64 -4.54
CA LYS A 8 -11.42 14.42 -4.28
C LYS A 8 -12.70 13.57 -4.20
N PHE A 9 -12.63 12.28 -4.52
CA PHE A 9 -13.81 11.45 -4.67
C PHE A 9 -14.23 10.82 -3.34
N ARG A 10 -15.46 11.11 -2.88
CA ARG A 10 -15.99 10.55 -1.63
C ARG A 10 -16.26 9.05 -1.77
N GLY A 11 -16.08 8.31 -0.68
CA GLY A 11 -16.34 6.85 -0.63
C GLY A 11 -15.30 5.97 -1.33
N PHE A 12 -14.33 6.55 -2.04
CA PHE A 12 -13.41 5.79 -2.88
C PHE A 12 -12.48 4.86 -2.08
N ALA A 13 -11.91 5.34 -0.97
CA ALA A 13 -11.11 4.51 -0.07
C ALA A 13 -11.88 3.33 0.51
N ARG A 14 -13.18 3.51 0.78
CA ARG A 14 -14.04 2.41 1.25
C ARG A 14 -14.22 1.35 0.18
N ALA A 15 -14.59 1.74 -1.04
CA ALA A 15 -14.76 0.78 -2.14
C ALA A 15 -13.48 -0.03 -2.43
N VAL A 16 -12.33 0.64 -2.45
CA VAL A 16 -11.03 -0.03 -2.68
C VAL A 16 -10.64 -0.90 -1.50
N GLY A 17 -10.79 -0.40 -0.27
CA GLY A 17 -10.53 -1.16 0.95
C GLY A 17 -11.32 -2.46 1.01
N GLU A 18 -12.62 -2.40 0.69
CA GLU A 18 -13.49 -3.57 0.61
C GLU A 18 -13.06 -4.54 -0.50
N GLY A 19 -12.70 -4.02 -1.68
CA GLY A 19 -12.16 -4.84 -2.76
C GLY A 19 -10.89 -5.60 -2.38
N LEU A 20 -10.00 -5.00 -1.58
CA LEU A 20 -8.82 -5.66 -1.06
C LEU A 20 -9.15 -6.61 0.11
N ARG A 21 -10.08 -6.25 0.99
CA ARG A 21 -10.56 -7.15 2.05
C ARG A 21 -11.11 -8.46 1.49
N ASN A 22 -11.89 -8.38 0.41
CA ASN A 22 -12.41 -9.54 -0.32
C ASN A 22 -11.31 -10.39 -1.00
N ARG A 23 -10.07 -9.88 -1.05
CA ARG A 23 -8.88 -10.60 -1.52
C ARG A 23 -8.02 -11.14 -0.38
N GLY A 24 -8.50 -11.08 0.86
CA GLY A 24 -7.84 -11.64 2.04
C GLY A 24 -6.92 -10.67 2.78
N PHE A 25 -6.85 -9.40 2.37
CA PHE A 25 -6.06 -8.42 3.11
C PHE A 25 -6.79 -7.95 4.36
N ASN A 26 -6.08 -7.84 5.49
CA ASN A 26 -6.64 -7.33 6.74
C ASN A 26 -6.83 -5.80 6.69
N LEU A 27 -8.01 -5.35 6.30
CA LEU A 27 -8.41 -3.93 6.30
C LEU A 27 -8.73 -3.49 7.73
N ILE A 28 -7.90 -2.61 8.28
CA ILE A 28 -8.02 -2.07 9.64
C ILE A 28 -8.87 -0.80 9.64
N GLU A 29 -8.61 0.09 8.68
CA GLU A 29 -9.23 1.41 8.66
C GLU A 29 -9.35 1.94 7.22
N VAL A 30 -10.38 2.76 6.98
CA VAL A 30 -10.50 3.61 5.81
C VAL A 30 -10.60 5.06 6.24
N GLY A 31 -9.86 5.95 5.58
CA GLY A 31 -9.76 7.34 5.99
C GLY A 31 -9.44 8.28 4.84
N ASN A 32 -9.16 9.53 5.17
CA ASN A 32 -8.60 10.51 4.23
C ASN A 32 -7.10 10.66 4.52
N SER A 33 -6.32 10.88 3.47
CA SER A 33 -4.90 11.22 3.63
C SER A 33 -4.74 12.73 3.77
N GLU A 34 -3.85 13.15 4.67
CA GLU A 34 -3.37 14.54 4.73
C GLU A 34 -2.50 14.88 3.52
N THR A 35 -1.91 13.86 2.89
CA THR A 35 -1.06 14.00 1.71
C THR A 35 -1.83 13.65 0.44
N ARG A 36 -1.63 14.45 -0.61
CA ARG A 36 -2.14 14.12 -1.95
C ARG A 36 -1.00 13.59 -2.80
N VAL A 37 -1.27 12.48 -3.48
CA VAL A 37 -0.31 11.83 -4.38
C VAL A 37 -0.94 11.67 -5.76
N LYS A 38 -0.13 11.75 -6.81
CA LYS A 38 -0.61 11.52 -8.18
C LYS A 38 -0.82 10.03 -8.42
N ARG A 39 0.22 9.21 -8.20
CA ARG A 39 0.16 7.75 -8.25
C ARG A 39 -0.14 7.19 -6.87
N THR A 40 -0.96 6.14 -6.79
CA THR A 40 -1.21 5.44 -5.53
C THR A 40 0.11 5.01 -4.91
N THR A 41 0.32 5.37 -3.64
CA THR A 41 1.55 5.06 -2.93
C THR A 41 1.23 4.15 -1.76
N ILE A 42 1.95 3.04 -1.67
CA ILE A 42 1.88 2.09 -0.58
C ILE A 42 3.08 2.38 0.32
N TYR A 43 2.80 2.90 1.51
CA TYR A 43 3.79 3.14 2.53
C TYR A 43 3.88 1.94 3.45
N PHE A 44 5.09 1.43 3.66
CA PHE A 44 5.36 0.29 4.55
C PHE A 44 6.70 0.46 5.29
N GLY A 45 6.85 -0.29 6.38
CA GLY A 45 8.09 -0.39 7.15
C GLY A 45 8.81 -1.72 6.90
N LYS A 46 9.93 -1.91 7.59
CA LYS A 46 10.77 -3.13 7.47
C LYS A 46 10.00 -4.42 7.77
N GLN A 47 9.05 -4.37 8.70
CA GLN A 47 8.34 -5.57 9.14
C GLN A 47 7.27 -6.06 8.16
N SER A 48 6.93 -5.28 7.12
CA SER A 48 5.82 -5.57 6.20
C SER A 48 6.24 -5.55 4.72
N ILE A 49 7.52 -5.84 4.43
CA ILE A 49 8.07 -5.80 3.06
C ILE A 49 7.30 -6.78 2.16
N ASN A 50 7.15 -8.03 2.58
CA ASN A 50 6.52 -9.08 1.76
C ASN A 50 5.03 -8.78 1.50
N GLU A 51 4.34 -8.29 2.53
CA GLU A 51 2.94 -7.89 2.47
C GLU A 51 2.75 -6.70 1.52
N ALA A 52 3.67 -5.72 1.55
CA ALA A 52 3.63 -4.59 0.63
C ALA A 52 3.84 -5.01 -0.83
N TYR A 53 4.77 -5.94 -1.10
CA TYR A 53 4.99 -6.51 -2.44
C TYR A 53 3.78 -7.32 -2.92
N THR A 54 3.13 -8.05 -2.03
CA THR A 54 1.89 -8.77 -2.35
C THR A 54 0.76 -7.79 -2.66
N LEU A 55 0.66 -6.70 -1.87
CA LEU A 55 -0.37 -5.71 -2.02
C LEU A 55 -0.23 -4.91 -3.32
N VAL A 56 0.98 -4.48 -3.68
CA VAL A 56 1.22 -3.66 -4.89
C VAL A 56 0.83 -4.38 -6.17
N ALA A 57 0.89 -5.72 -6.20
CA ALA A 57 0.46 -6.52 -7.34
C ALA A 57 -1.03 -6.34 -7.70
N ASN A 58 -1.85 -5.84 -6.78
CA ASN A 58 -3.27 -5.52 -7.01
C ASN A 58 -3.49 -4.19 -7.73
N PHE A 59 -2.43 -3.40 -7.94
CA PHE A 59 -2.50 -2.08 -8.57
C PHE A 59 -1.75 -2.11 -9.90
N LYS A 60 -2.22 -1.30 -10.86
CA LYS A 60 -1.58 -1.20 -12.18
C LYS A 60 -0.22 -0.50 -12.10
N ASP A 61 -0.14 0.58 -11.33
CA ASP A 61 1.00 1.50 -11.32
C ASP A 61 1.27 2.09 -9.93
N ALA A 62 0.92 1.39 -8.85
CA ALA A 62 1.24 1.88 -7.51
C ALA A 62 2.75 1.90 -7.25
N ILE A 63 3.17 2.79 -6.35
CA ILE A 63 4.56 2.95 -5.91
C ILE A 63 4.71 2.34 -4.52
N LEU A 64 5.76 1.56 -4.33
CA LEU A 64 6.23 1.14 -3.01
C LEU A 64 7.14 2.24 -2.44
N ARG A 65 6.81 2.77 -1.26
CA ARG A 65 7.65 3.73 -0.55
C ARG A 65 7.88 3.30 0.89
N MET A 66 9.11 2.90 1.18
CA MET A 66 9.51 2.59 2.55
C MET A 66 9.66 3.88 3.36
N ASP A 67 9.21 3.85 4.61
CA ASP A 67 9.48 4.89 5.60
C ASP A 67 9.97 4.28 6.91
N ASP A 68 10.23 5.11 7.91
CA ASP A 68 10.84 4.71 9.16
C ASP A 68 9.88 4.06 10.19
N ARG A 69 8.65 3.69 9.80
CA ARG A 69 7.75 2.95 10.71
C ARG A 69 8.37 1.61 11.12
N GLN A 70 8.24 1.29 12.41
CA GLN A 70 8.79 0.07 13.00
C GLN A 70 7.77 -1.04 13.17
N ASP A 71 6.51 -0.74 12.90
CA ASP A 71 5.36 -1.59 13.13
C ASP A 71 4.97 -2.33 11.83
N LYS A 72 3.89 -3.11 11.86
CA LYS A 72 3.42 -3.83 10.66
C LYS A 72 2.41 -3.06 9.80
N LEU A 73 2.14 -1.79 10.10
CA LEU A 73 1.13 -1.03 9.39
C LEU A 73 1.55 -0.82 7.93
N ILE A 74 0.57 -0.91 7.04
CA ILE A 74 0.71 -0.53 5.64
C ILE A 74 -0.39 0.48 5.34
N ASP A 75 -0.01 1.62 4.77
CA ASP A 75 -0.93 2.65 4.31
C ASP A 75 -0.98 2.66 2.78
N VAL A 76 -2.17 2.45 2.23
CA VAL A 76 -2.43 2.66 0.80
C VAL A 76 -3.03 4.04 0.63
N VAL A 77 -2.25 5.00 0.13
CA VAL A 77 -2.75 6.33 -0.20
C VAL A 77 -3.17 6.35 -1.67
N LEU A 78 -4.47 6.43 -1.91
CA LEU A 78 -5.04 6.44 -3.27
C LEU A 78 -4.70 7.73 -3.99
N GLY A 79 -4.03 7.58 -5.14
CA GLY A 79 -3.63 8.70 -5.98
C GLY A 79 -4.69 9.10 -7.01
N THR A 80 -4.56 10.29 -7.57
CA THR A 80 -5.49 10.82 -8.57
C THR A 80 -5.52 10.07 -9.90
N THR A 81 -4.47 9.30 -10.23
CA THR A 81 -4.43 8.46 -11.45
C THR A 81 -5.00 7.06 -11.23
N PHE A 82 -5.31 6.68 -10.00
CA PHE A 82 -5.87 5.37 -9.72
C PHE A 82 -7.33 5.30 -10.16
N SER A 83 -7.64 4.23 -10.90
CA SER A 83 -8.98 3.98 -11.43
C SER A 83 -9.57 2.71 -10.82
N ASN A 84 -8.84 1.59 -10.90
CA ASN A 84 -9.31 0.29 -10.44
C ASN A 84 -8.16 -0.59 -9.94
N LEU A 85 -8.51 -1.54 -9.08
CA LEU A 85 -7.67 -2.69 -8.80
C LEU A 85 -7.53 -3.54 -10.06
N ARG A 86 -6.41 -4.23 -10.22
CA ARG A 86 -6.22 -5.22 -11.29
C ARG A 86 -7.25 -6.37 -11.14
N PRO A 87 -7.71 -6.97 -12.25
CA PRO A 87 -8.53 -8.18 -12.22
C PRO A 87 -7.89 -9.24 -11.33
N LYS A 88 -8.71 -10.00 -10.58
CA LYS A 88 -8.18 -11.03 -9.66
C LYS A 88 -7.36 -12.10 -10.39
N THR A 89 -7.71 -12.39 -11.64
CA THR A 89 -6.98 -13.29 -12.55
C THR A 89 -5.57 -12.83 -12.87
N ASP A 90 -5.29 -11.53 -12.75
CA ASP A 90 -4.01 -10.93 -13.12
C ASP A 90 -3.10 -10.72 -11.90
N VAL A 91 -3.60 -11.05 -10.70
CA VAL A 91 -2.88 -10.94 -9.44
C VAL A 91 -2.34 -12.31 -9.05
N PRO A 92 -1.07 -12.42 -8.63
CA PRO A 92 -0.52 -13.68 -8.14
C PRO A 92 -1.37 -14.29 -7.03
N ALA A 93 -1.49 -15.62 -7.03
CA ALA A 93 -2.17 -16.33 -5.95
C ALA A 93 -1.44 -16.14 -4.61
N ALA A 94 -2.17 -16.33 -3.51
CA ALA A 94 -1.55 -16.35 -2.18
C ALA A 94 -0.45 -17.42 -2.12
N GLY A 95 0.71 -17.06 -1.55
CA GLY A 95 1.87 -17.96 -1.49
C GLY A 95 2.70 -18.03 -2.78
N ALA A 96 2.32 -17.31 -3.84
CA ALA A 96 3.17 -17.19 -5.02
C ALA A 96 4.51 -16.51 -4.68
N THR A 97 5.56 -16.91 -5.39
CA THR A 97 6.90 -16.30 -5.25
C THR A 97 6.83 -14.80 -5.50
N ILE A 98 7.36 -14.02 -4.56
CA ILE A 98 7.52 -12.58 -4.73
C ILE A 98 8.74 -12.33 -5.61
N ASN A 99 8.51 -11.66 -6.74
CA ASN A 99 9.57 -11.22 -7.63
C ASN A 99 10.00 -9.80 -7.28
N GLU A 100 11.28 -9.50 -7.48
CA GLU A 100 11.80 -8.15 -7.31
C GLU A 100 11.14 -7.19 -8.30
N ILE A 101 10.81 -6.00 -7.82
CA ILE A 101 10.25 -4.93 -8.65
C ILE A 101 11.41 -4.04 -9.08
N ARG A 102 11.58 -3.88 -10.40
CA ARG A 102 12.63 -3.02 -10.97
C ARG A 102 12.57 -1.62 -10.34
N GLY A 103 13.68 -1.18 -9.77
CA GLY A 103 13.82 0.14 -9.15
C GLY A 103 13.55 0.17 -7.64
N CYS A 104 13.15 -0.95 -7.02
CA CYS A 104 13.19 -1.09 -5.58
C CYS A 104 14.63 -1.42 -5.12
N ALA A 105 15.06 -0.78 -4.03
CA ALA A 105 16.34 -1.06 -3.39
C ALA A 105 16.16 -2.05 -2.23
N ALA A 106 17.17 -2.86 -1.96
CA ALA A 106 17.17 -3.77 -0.81
C ALA A 106 17.16 -2.94 0.49
N TYR A 107 16.38 -3.37 1.49
CA TYR A 107 16.15 -2.59 2.72
C TYR A 107 17.47 -2.18 3.40
N ASN A 108 18.44 -3.10 3.46
CA ASN A 108 19.73 -2.91 4.11
C ASN A 108 20.62 -1.86 3.40
N THR A 109 20.28 -1.48 2.18
CA THR A 109 21.01 -0.45 1.42
C THR A 109 20.38 0.94 1.53
N ILE A 110 19.14 1.04 2.02
CA ILE A 110 18.43 2.31 2.13
C ILE A 110 18.86 3.02 3.41
N LYS A 111 19.45 4.21 3.28
CA LYS A 111 19.80 5.10 4.38
C LYS A 111 18.81 6.27 4.42
N ASN A 112 18.59 6.83 5.62
CA ASN A 112 17.78 8.03 5.84
C ASN A 112 16.33 7.90 5.31
N LEU A 113 15.60 6.91 5.81
CA LEU A 113 14.19 6.74 5.48
C LEU A 113 13.38 7.98 5.87
N PRO A 114 12.39 8.38 5.05
CA PRO A 114 11.48 9.46 5.41
C PRO A 114 10.70 9.09 6.68
N LYS A 115 10.25 10.11 7.41
CA LYS A 115 9.37 9.93 8.56
C LYS A 115 8.02 9.36 8.12
N ALA A 116 7.54 8.35 8.84
CA ALA A 116 6.18 7.85 8.69
C ALA A 116 5.16 8.93 9.08
N ALA A 117 4.02 8.95 8.39
CA ALA A 117 2.88 9.77 8.81
C ALA A 117 2.38 9.34 10.19
N ASN A 118 1.76 10.25 10.94
CA ASN A 118 1.21 9.94 12.27
C ASN A 118 0.21 8.78 12.20
N HIS A 119 0.42 7.76 13.02
CA HIS A 119 -0.46 6.60 13.12
C HIS A 119 -0.39 5.97 14.51
N LYS A 120 -1.40 5.16 14.84
CA LYS A 120 -1.36 4.27 16.00
C LYS A 120 -0.61 3.00 15.60
N PRO A 121 0.47 2.62 16.31
CA PRO A 121 1.23 1.44 15.94
C PRO A 121 0.43 0.14 16.02
N ILE A 122 0.73 -0.82 15.14
CA ILE A 122 0.15 -2.18 15.17
C ILE A 122 1.23 -3.27 15.25
N GLN A 123 0.88 -4.42 15.85
CA GLN A 123 1.79 -5.57 15.97
C GLN A 123 1.91 -6.41 14.70
#